data_AF-A0A0K2TMU1-F1
#
_entry.id   AF-A0A0K2TMU1-F1
#
_cell.length_a   1.000
_cell.length_b   1.000
_cell.length_c   1.000
_cell.angle_alpha   90.00
_cell.angle_beta   90.00
_cell.angle_gamma   90.00
#
_symmetry.space_group_name_H-M   'P 1'
#
loop_
_entity.id
_entity.type
_entity.pdbx_description
1 polymer ?
#
loop_
_entity_poly.entity_id
_entity_poly.type
_entity_poly.pdbx_seq_one_letter_code
_entity_poly.pdbx_strand_id
1 'polypeptide(L)'
;MFQCIIHTRNYSNNHIYHTPELKNVFPDIRFQLADQFKSLDGRLEIQQSIVSEVQDIFRRRAEIESNYSRDLDKLAKSITNRHKEYKQKRDTWQLFSSTQLWEVLIQQTKRNSKDHASLSEIYANHVATRCQEINEDLQRIYRKH
;
A
#
# COMPACT_ATOMS: atom_id res chain seq x y z
N MET A 1 28.26 34.71 -10.05
CA MET A 1 28.80 33.51 -10.74
C MET A 1 27.82 33.18 -11.86
N PHE A 2 28.27 33.41 -13.10
CA PHE A 2 27.58 33.25 -14.40
C PHE A 2 26.29 34.06 -14.68
N GLN A 3 26.48 35.37 -14.91
CA GLN A 3 25.63 36.13 -15.83
C GLN A 3 25.95 35.70 -17.26
N CYS A 4 24.98 35.09 -17.94
CA CYS A 4 25.08 34.86 -19.38
C CYS A 4 24.83 36.19 -20.10
N ILE A 5 25.88 36.73 -20.72
CA ILE A 5 25.83 37.93 -21.56
C ILE A 5 25.00 37.57 -22.80
N ILE A 6 23.76 38.05 -22.86
CA ILE A 6 22.96 38.04 -24.09
C ILE A 6 23.60 39.09 -25.02
N HIS A 7 24.56 38.64 -25.83
CA HIS A 7 25.06 39.41 -26.95
C HIS A 7 23.95 39.41 -28.01
N THR A 8 23.19 40.50 -28.11
CA THR A 8 22.27 40.77 -29.23
C THR A 8 23.08 40.94 -30.51
N ARG A 9 23.43 39.81 -31.14
CA ARG A 9 23.94 39.80 -32.50
C ARG A 9 22.72 39.93 -33.40
N ASN A 10 22.52 41.15 -33.92
CA ASN A 10 21.54 41.46 -34.97
C ASN A 10 21.85 40.63 -36.22
N TYR A 11 21.42 39.37 -36.25
CA TYR A 11 21.19 38.65 -37.48
C TYR A 11 19.75 38.96 -37.90
N SER A 12 19.62 39.44 -39.13
CA SER A 12 18.37 39.59 -39.86
C SER A 12 17.38 38.46 -39.52
N ASN A 13 16.33 38.80 -38.76
CA ASN A 13 15.29 37.89 -38.24
C ASN A 13 14.48 37.13 -39.30
N ASN A 14 14.80 37.27 -40.60
CA ASN A 14 14.09 36.63 -41.70
C ASN A 14 14.85 35.48 -42.38
N HIS A 15 16.14 35.25 -42.08
CA HIS A 15 16.93 34.25 -42.82
C HIS A 15 17.10 32.89 -42.12
N ILE A 16 16.80 32.81 -40.81
CA ILE A 16 16.95 31.57 -40.02
C ILE A 16 15.77 30.61 -40.24
N TYR A 17 14.61 31.11 -40.69
CA TYR A 17 13.40 30.30 -40.93
C TYR A 17 13.32 29.67 -42.32
N HIS A 18 14.35 29.84 -43.16
CA HIS A 18 14.31 29.49 -44.58
C HIS A 18 15.31 28.40 -45.01
N THR A 19 15.84 27.60 -44.09
CA THR A 19 16.49 26.34 -44.43
C THR A 19 15.45 25.20 -44.42
N PRO A 20 15.23 24.48 -45.54
CA PRO A 20 14.21 23.42 -45.64
C PRO A 20 14.34 22.34 -44.56
N GLU A 21 15.58 22.08 -44.13
CA GLU A 21 15.93 21.09 -43.11
C GLU A 21 15.39 21.46 -41.72
N LEU A 22 15.43 22.74 -41.32
CA LEU A 22 14.94 23.19 -40.01
C LEU A 22 13.41 23.34 -39.96
N LYS A 23 12.75 23.47 -41.10
CA LYS A 23 11.29 23.68 -41.18
C LYS A 23 10.49 22.47 -40.68
N ASN A 24 11.02 21.26 -40.85
CA ASN A 24 10.39 20.02 -40.39
C ASN A 24 10.83 19.61 -38.97
N VAL A 25 11.97 20.09 -38.49
CA VAL A 25 12.50 19.78 -37.15
C VAL A 25 11.58 20.28 -36.03
N PHE A 26 11.02 21.49 -36.14
CA PHE A 26 10.14 22.03 -35.08
C PHE A 26 8.81 21.27 -34.95
N PRO A 27 8.09 20.95 -36.04
CA PRO A 27 6.94 20.04 -35.98
C PRO A 27 7.28 18.66 -35.41
N ASP A 28 8.40 18.06 -35.80
CA ASP A 28 8.82 16.73 -35.34
C ASP A 28 9.12 16.71 -33.83
N ILE A 29 9.84 17.73 -33.33
CA ILE A 29 10.10 17.87 -31.89
C ILE A 29 8.80 18.07 -31.10
N ARG A 30 7.86 18.89 -31.62
CA ARG A 30 6.55 19.08 -30.98
C ARG A 30 5.76 17.77 -30.91
N PHE A 31 5.79 16.98 -31.98
CA PHE A 31 5.14 15.68 -32.02
C PHE A 31 5.77 14.71 -31.01
N GLN A 32 7.11 14.63 -30.96
CA GLN A 32 7.82 13.78 -29.99
C GLN A 32 7.52 14.18 -28.55
N LEU A 33 7.51 15.48 -28.24
CA LEU A 33 7.17 15.97 -26.89
C LEU A 33 5.71 15.66 -26.52
N ALA A 34 4.77 15.77 -27.45
CA ALA A 34 3.38 15.42 -27.22
C ALA A 34 3.21 13.91 -26.95
N ASP A 35 3.92 13.06 -27.70
CA ASP A 35 3.90 11.61 -27.49
C ASP A 35 4.56 11.23 -26.14
N GLN A 36 5.66 11.89 -25.78
CA GLN A 36 6.28 11.73 -24.46
C GLN A 36 5.33 12.11 -23.32
N PHE A 37 4.59 13.21 -23.46
CA PHE A 37 3.61 13.63 -22.47
C PHE A 37 2.50 12.57 -22.31
N LYS A 38 1.95 12.07 -23.42
CA LYS A 38 0.96 10.98 -23.41
C LYS A 38 1.50 9.70 -22.76
N SER A 39 2.77 9.38 -23.00
CA SER A 39 3.43 8.24 -22.35
C SER A 39 3.56 8.43 -20.84
N LEU A 40 3.85 9.65 -20.37
CA LEU A 40 3.87 9.97 -18.94
C LEU A 40 2.48 9.85 -18.31
N ASP A 41 1.42 10.29 -19.00
CA ASP A 41 0.03 10.13 -18.55
C ASP A 41 -0.31 8.65 -18.36
N GLY A 42 -0.06 7.81 -19.38
CA GLY A 42 -0.32 6.38 -19.30
C GLY A 42 0.48 5.69 -18.19
N ARG A 43 1.73 6.12 -17.94
CA ARG A 43 2.53 5.62 -16.82
C ARG A 43 1.92 5.97 -15.47
N LEU A 44 1.40 7.18 -15.30
CA LEU A 44 0.72 7.57 -14.06
C LEU A 44 -0.51 6.70 -13.81
N GLU A 45 -1.37 6.55 -14.81
CA GLU A 45 -2.60 5.74 -14.70
C GLU A 45 -2.29 4.29 -14.29
N ILE A 46 -1.28 3.68 -14.93
CA ILE A 46 -0.85 2.32 -14.59
C ILE A 46 -0.36 2.23 -13.13
N GLN A 47 0.46 3.19 -12.68
CA GLN A 47 0.96 3.19 -11.30
C GLN A 47 -0.19 3.34 -10.29
N GLN A 48 -1.15 4.23 -10.54
CA GLN A 48 -2.32 4.40 -9.68
C GLN A 48 -3.18 3.13 -9.65
N SER A 49 -3.34 2.44 -10.78
CA SER A 49 -4.04 1.15 -10.84
C SER A 49 -3.35 0.10 -9.98
N ILE A 50 -2.03 -0.03 -10.07
CA ILE A 50 -1.25 -0.97 -9.25
C ILE A 50 -1.42 -0.66 -7.75
N VAL A 51 -1.34 0.61 -7.35
CA VAL A 51 -1.53 1.01 -5.95
C VAL A 51 -2.94 0.66 -5.46
N SER A 52 -3.96 0.86 -6.29
CA SER A 52 -5.34 0.49 -5.98
C SER A 52 -5.51 -1.03 -5.82
N GLU A 53 -4.88 -1.83 -6.68
CA GLU A 53 -4.89 -3.30 -6.54
C GLU A 53 -4.21 -3.76 -5.25
N VAL A 54 -3.06 -3.19 -4.91
CA VAL A 54 -2.37 -3.47 -3.64
C VAL A 54 -3.28 -3.14 -2.45
N GLN A 55 -3.95 -1.98 -2.48
CA GLN A 55 -4.88 -1.59 -1.42
C GLN A 55 -6.05 -2.57 -1.27
N ASP A 56 -6.64 -3.04 -2.37
CA ASP A 56 -7.71 -4.04 -2.34
C ASP A 56 -7.24 -5.38 -1.77
N ILE A 57 -6.04 -5.85 -2.16
CA ILE A 57 -5.46 -7.09 -1.61
C ILE A 57 -5.35 -6.97 -0.09
N PHE A 58 -4.79 -5.88 0.43
CA PHE A 58 -4.64 -5.72 1.87
C PHE A 58 -5.97 -5.52 2.59
N ARG A 59 -6.96 -4.86 1.98
CA ARG A 59 -8.32 -4.79 2.51
C ARG A 59 -8.94 -6.18 2.69
N ARG A 60 -8.87 -7.03 1.67
CA ARG A 60 -9.39 -8.42 1.75
C ARG A 60 -8.62 -9.25 2.78
N ARG A 61 -7.29 -9.09 2.85
CA ARG A 61 -6.48 -9.74 3.89
C ARG A 61 -6.88 -9.27 5.28
N ALA A 62 -7.10 -7.98 5.49
CA ALA A 62 -7.55 -7.46 6.78
C ALA A 62 -8.86 -8.11 7.24
N GLU A 63 -9.82 -8.30 6.34
CA GLU A 63 -11.08 -9.00 6.64
C GLU A 63 -10.86 -10.46 7.04
N ILE A 64 -10.01 -11.19 6.31
CA ILE A 64 -9.65 -12.57 6.63
C ILE A 64 -9.01 -12.66 8.03
N GLU A 65 -8.03 -11.79 8.32
CA GLU A 65 -7.37 -11.75 9.62
C GLU A 65 -8.35 -11.40 10.76
N SER A 66 -9.29 -10.48 10.51
CA SER A 66 -10.36 -10.12 11.46
C SER A 66 -11.29 -11.31 11.76
N ASN A 67 -11.70 -12.02 10.71
CA ASN A 67 -12.55 -13.22 10.83
C ASN A 67 -11.82 -14.30 11.64
N TYR A 68 -10.56 -14.56 11.31
CA TYR A 68 -9.77 -15.58 11.99
C TYR A 68 -9.52 -15.24 13.47
N SER A 69 -9.20 -13.98 13.76
CA SER A 69 -9.12 -13.47 15.14
C SER A 69 -10.40 -13.76 15.94
N ARG A 70 -11.57 -13.44 15.37
CA ARG A 70 -12.88 -13.66 16.00
C ARG A 70 -13.16 -15.14 16.25
N ASP A 71 -12.81 -16.01 15.32
CA ASP A 71 -13.05 -17.45 15.47
C ASP A 71 -12.12 -18.09 16.50
N LEU A 72 -10.86 -17.64 16.60
CA LEU A 72 -9.94 -18.03 17.67
C LEU A 72 -10.43 -17.58 19.06
N ASP A 73 -10.95 -16.35 19.18
CA ASP A 73 -11.52 -15.86 20.45
C ASP A 73 -12.76 -16.66 20.87
N LYS A 74 -13.67 -16.95 19.92
CA LYS A 74 -14.82 -17.83 20.15
C LYS A 74 -14.39 -19.22 20.60
N LEU A 75 -13.38 -19.81 19.96
CA LEU A 75 -12.82 -21.11 20.33
C LEU A 75 -12.28 -21.08 21.76
N ALA A 76 -11.44 -20.09 22.09
CA ALA A 76 -10.86 -19.95 23.42
C ALA A 76 -11.95 -19.79 24.51
N LYS A 77 -13.00 -19.02 24.25
CA LYS A 77 -14.15 -18.84 25.14
C LYS A 77 -14.94 -20.13 25.32
N SER A 78 -15.23 -20.85 24.24
CA SER A 78 -15.94 -22.14 24.26
C SER A 78 -15.20 -23.18 25.11
N ILE A 79 -13.89 -23.36 24.89
CA ILE A 79 -13.08 -24.29 25.67
C ILE A 79 -13.06 -23.88 27.14
N THR A 80 -12.88 -22.59 27.44
CA THR A 80 -12.87 -22.08 28.81
C THR A 80 -14.20 -22.29 29.52
N ASN A 81 -15.33 -22.07 28.84
CA ASN A 81 -16.67 -22.24 29.41
C ASN A 81 -16.97 -23.70 29.73
N ARG A 82 -16.73 -24.62 28.78
CA ARG A 82 -16.88 -26.07 29.02
C ARG A 82 -16.03 -26.55 30.19
N HIS A 83 -14.84 -25.98 30.38
CA HIS A 83 -13.98 -26.35 31.51
C HIS A 83 -14.50 -25.82 32.86
N LYS A 84 -15.21 -24.68 32.88
CA LYS A 84 -15.82 -24.14 34.11
C LYS A 84 -16.98 -25.00 34.60
N GLU A 85 -17.66 -25.74 33.72
CA GLU A 85 -18.78 -26.62 34.07
C GLU A 85 -18.37 -27.83 34.94
N TYR A 86 -17.09 -28.22 34.93
CA TYR A 86 -16.56 -29.35 35.72
C TYR A 86 -15.94 -28.94 37.08
N LYS A 87 -16.36 -27.79 37.64
CA LYS A 87 -15.73 -27.13 38.81
C LYS A 87 -15.52 -28.05 40.02
N GLN A 88 -16.42 -29.00 40.29
CA GLN A 88 -16.35 -29.94 41.42
C GLN A 88 -15.21 -30.98 41.32
N LYS A 89 -14.62 -31.21 40.14
CA LYS A 89 -13.50 -32.15 39.96
C LYS A 89 -12.12 -31.46 40.02
N ARG A 90 -12.06 -30.12 40.19
CA ARG A 90 -10.86 -29.31 39.92
C ARG A 90 -9.76 -29.35 40.98
N ASP A 91 -10.07 -29.64 42.24
CA ASP A 91 -9.09 -29.48 43.33
C ASP A 91 -7.87 -30.41 43.18
N THR A 92 -8.04 -31.55 42.50
CA THR A 92 -6.93 -32.46 42.17
C THR A 92 -6.36 -32.28 40.76
N TRP A 93 -6.97 -31.47 39.90
CA TRP A 93 -6.57 -31.37 38.48
C TRP A 93 -5.28 -30.60 38.26
N GLN A 94 -5.00 -29.60 39.10
CA GLN A 94 -3.76 -28.83 39.03
C GLN A 94 -2.51 -29.69 39.31
N LEU A 95 -2.69 -30.92 39.79
CA LEU A 95 -1.62 -31.88 40.03
C LEU A 95 -1.18 -32.62 38.76
N PHE A 96 -1.91 -32.49 37.63
CA PHE A 96 -1.60 -33.21 36.38
C PHE A 96 -1.01 -32.28 35.32
N SER A 97 0.04 -32.75 34.65
CA SER A 97 0.71 -32.04 33.53
C SER A 97 -0.21 -31.80 32.32
N SER A 98 -1.24 -32.63 32.14
CA SER A 98 -2.27 -32.46 31.11
C SER A 98 -3.10 -31.19 31.32
N THR A 99 -3.32 -30.78 32.57
CA THR A 99 -4.00 -29.52 32.91
C THR A 99 -3.14 -28.33 32.51
N GLN A 100 -1.83 -28.39 32.76
CA GLN A 100 -0.88 -27.33 32.36
C GLN A 100 -0.83 -27.19 30.82
N LEU A 101 -0.76 -28.31 30.09
CA LEU A 101 -0.78 -28.30 28.63
C LEU A 101 -2.06 -27.63 28.10
N TRP A 102 -3.21 -27.98 28.68
CA TRP A 102 -4.49 -27.38 28.31
C TRP A 102 -4.52 -25.86 28.56
N GLU A 103 -4.00 -25.38 29.69
CA GLU A 103 -3.90 -23.94 29.98
C GLU A 103 -3.02 -23.22 28.96
N VAL A 104 -1.83 -23.78 28.65
CA VAL A 104 -0.92 -23.22 27.65
C VAL A 104 -1.59 -23.13 26.28
N LEU A 105 -2.31 -24.18 25.85
CA LEU A 105 -3.02 -24.18 24.57
C LEU A 105 -4.05 -23.04 24.49
N ILE A 106 -4.84 -22.82 25.55
CA ILE A 106 -5.82 -21.72 25.57
C ILE A 106 -5.13 -20.36 25.52
N GLN A 107 -4.06 -20.18 26.29
CA GLN A 107 -3.33 -18.92 26.28
C GLN A 107 -2.73 -18.65 24.90
N GLN A 108 -2.20 -19.68 24.23
CA GLN A 108 -1.70 -19.56 22.86
C GLN A 108 -2.82 -19.21 21.88
N THR A 109 -4.00 -19.84 21.96
CA THR A 109 -5.15 -19.49 21.12
C THR A 109 -5.57 -18.02 21.33
N LYS A 110 -5.62 -17.55 22.57
CA LYS A 110 -5.93 -16.14 22.89
C LYS A 110 -4.88 -15.19 22.37
N ARG A 111 -3.60 -15.55 22.47
CA ARG A 111 -2.49 -14.76 21.93
C ARG A 111 -2.59 -14.65 20.42
N ASN A 112 -2.75 -15.78 19.73
CA ASN A 112 -2.93 -15.78 18.27
C ASN A 112 -4.13 -14.93 17.85
N SER A 113 -5.26 -15.01 18.56
CA SER A 113 -6.43 -14.15 18.29
C SER A 113 -6.08 -12.66 18.33
N LYS A 114 -5.31 -12.21 19.34
CA LYS A 114 -4.85 -10.82 19.44
C LYS A 114 -3.87 -10.44 18.34
N ASP A 115 -2.94 -11.33 18.02
CA ASP A 115 -1.94 -11.10 16.97
C ASP A 115 -2.64 -10.92 15.60
N HIS A 116 -3.64 -11.75 15.29
CA HIS A 116 -4.45 -11.62 14.07
C HIS A 116 -5.33 -10.35 14.05
N ALA A 117 -5.85 -9.92 15.21
CA ALA A 117 -6.54 -8.63 15.30
C ALA A 117 -5.60 -7.46 14.96
N SER A 118 -4.39 -7.47 15.53
CA SER A 118 -3.37 -6.45 15.25
C SER A 118 -2.98 -6.43 13.76
N LEU A 119 -2.76 -7.61 13.15
CA LEU A 119 -2.49 -7.71 11.71
C LEU A 119 -3.63 -7.12 10.86
N SER A 120 -4.88 -7.41 11.23
CA SER A 120 -6.06 -6.84 10.57
C SER A 120 -6.05 -5.31 10.62
N GLU A 121 -5.77 -4.71 11.77
CA GLU A 121 -5.68 -3.25 11.94
C GLU A 121 -4.52 -2.64 11.14
N ILE A 122 -3.36 -3.32 11.08
CA ILE A 122 -2.22 -2.87 10.28
C ILE A 122 -2.61 -2.84 8.79
N TYR A 123 -3.24 -3.91 8.29
CA TYR A 123 -3.64 -4.00 6.90
C TYR A 123 -4.76 -3.02 6.53
N ALA A 124 -5.76 -2.85 7.41
CA ALA A 124 -6.88 -1.96 7.16
C ALA A 124 -6.48 -0.48 7.21
N ASN A 125 -5.61 -0.10 8.15
CA ASN A 125 -5.32 1.32 8.41
C ASN A 125 -3.96 1.73 7.84
N HIS A 126 -2.87 1.11 8.31
CA HIS A 126 -1.52 1.57 7.99
C HIS A 126 -1.21 1.40 6.50
N VAL A 127 -1.55 0.24 5.93
CA VAL A 127 -1.31 0.01 4.50
C VAL A 127 -2.20 0.92 3.64
N ALA A 128 -3.48 1.11 4.01
CA ALA A 128 -4.37 2.01 3.29
C ALA A 128 -3.83 3.45 3.26
N THR A 129 -3.37 3.96 4.41
CA THR A 129 -2.73 5.29 4.49
C THR A 129 -1.50 5.37 3.61
N ARG A 130 -0.61 4.36 3.63
CA ARG A 130 0.58 4.35 2.76
C ARG A 130 0.22 4.34 1.27
N CYS A 131 -0.81 3.60 0.86
CA CYS A 131 -1.31 3.63 -0.52
C CYS A 131 -1.84 5.01 -0.91
N GLN A 132 -2.56 5.68 -0.01
CA GLN A 132 -3.03 7.05 -0.24
C GLN A 132 -1.86 8.03 -0.41
N GLU A 133 -0.88 8.00 0.48
CA GLU A 133 0.31 8.86 0.40
C GLU A 133 1.08 8.65 -0.90
N ILE A 134 1.25 7.39 -1.34
CA ILE A 134 1.87 7.08 -2.64
C ILE A 134 1.06 7.69 -3.79
N ASN A 135 -0.27 7.58 -3.78
CA ASN A 135 -1.12 8.19 -4.80
C ASN A 135 -1.00 9.72 -4.83
N GLU A 136 -0.95 10.37 -3.66
CA GLU A 136 -0.75 11.81 -3.55
C GLU A 136 0.62 12.24 -4.09
N ASP A 137 1.67 11.45 -3.81
CA ASP A 137 3.02 11.69 -4.31
C ASP A 137 3.11 11.50 -5.83
N LEU A 138 2.51 10.44 -6.38
CA LEU A 138 2.41 10.22 -7.84
C LEU A 138 1.78 11.43 -8.54
N GLN A 139 0.67 11.91 -7.98
CA GLN A 139 -0.04 13.10 -8.46
C GLN A 139 0.78 14.38 -8.33
N ARG A 140 1.53 14.54 -7.23
CA ARG A 140 2.41 15.70 -7.02
C ARG A 140 3.57 15.72 -8.01
N ILE A 141 4.20 14.58 -8.27
CA ILE A 141 5.30 14.47 -9.24
C ILE A 141 4.78 14.78 -10.64
N TYR A 142 3.63 14.22 -11.01
CA TYR A 142 3.00 14.49 -12.30
C TYR A 142 2.70 15.97 -12.51
N ARG A 143 2.09 16.66 -11.53
CA ARG A 143 1.79 18.11 -11.63
C ARG A 143 3.02 19.03 -11.68
N LYS A 144 4.22 18.51 -11.40
CA LYS A 144 5.48 19.27 -11.50
C LYS A 144 6.09 19.19 -12.91
N HIS A 145 5.59 18.32 -13.79
CA HIS A 145 5.95 18.24 -15.20
C HIS A 145 5.03 19.15 -16.02
#